data_AF-A8A9K7-F1
#
_entry.id   AF-A8A9K7-F1
#
_cell.length_a   1.000
_cell.length_b   1.000
_cell.length_c   1.000
_cell.angle_alpha   90.00
_cell.angle_beta   90.00
_cell.angle_gamma   90.00
#
_symmetry.space_group_name_H-M   'P 1'
#
loop_
_entity.id
_entity.type
_entity.pdbx_description
1 polymer ?
#
loop_
_entity_poly.entity_id
_entity_poly.type
_entity_poly.pdbx_seq_one_letter_code
_entity_poly.pdbx_strand_id
1 'polypeptide(L)' 'MPTVFQCPNCGAHALIIDIIQNKKTKEMKAIIRCAECGLVHEEPVESPIIDRAVIYGRFIDKFYAGEIKVPEGGEEEE' A
#
# COMPACT_ATOMS: atom_id res chain seq x y z
N MET A 1 0.56 15.75 -9.33
CA MET A 1 0.36 14.31 -9.03
C MET A 1 -0.28 14.22 -7.66
N PRO A 2 -1.39 13.49 -7.49
CA PRO A 2 -2.07 13.38 -6.19
C PRO A 2 -1.16 12.69 -5.17
N THR A 3 -1.09 13.24 -3.97
CA THR A 3 -0.30 12.72 -2.84
C THR A 3 -1.10 11.79 -1.95
N VAL A 4 -2.42 11.70 -2.17
CA VAL A 4 -3.37 10.90 -1.40
C VAL A 4 -4.09 9.94 -2.34
N PHE A 5 -4.15 8.66 -1.95
CA PHE A 5 -4.82 7.61 -2.70
C PHE A 5 -6.09 7.17 -1.98
N GLN A 6 -7.01 6.55 -2.71
CA GLN A 6 -8.20 5.94 -2.14
C GLN A 6 -7.85 4.59 -1.50
N CYS A 7 -8.41 4.30 -0.34
CA CYS A 7 -8.26 2.99 0.27
C CYS A 7 -9.30 2.03 -0.32
N PRO A 8 -8.92 0.86 -0.87
CA PRO A 8 -9.87 -0.13 -1.37
C PRO A 8 -10.69 -0.77 -0.24
N ASN A 9 -10.18 -0.76 0.99
CA ASN A 9 -10.84 -1.39 2.13
C ASN A 9 -12.00 -0.56 2.71
N CYS A 10 -11.85 0.77 2.78
CA CYS A 10 -12.86 1.64 3.41
C CYS A 10 -13.37 2.75 2.51
N GLY A 11 -12.83 2.90 1.29
CA GLY A 11 -13.22 3.95 0.33
C GLY A 11 -12.64 5.34 0.64
N ALA A 12 -11.93 5.52 1.75
CA ALA A 12 -11.38 6.81 2.18
C ALA A 12 -10.18 7.28 1.35
N HIS A 13 -10.08 8.58 1.05
CA HIS A 13 -8.89 9.20 0.45
C HIS A 13 -7.78 9.47 1.48
N ALA A 14 -7.47 8.46 2.30
CA ALA A 14 -6.56 8.55 3.43
C ALA A 14 -5.41 7.53 3.34
N LEU A 15 -5.16 6.97 2.16
CA LEU A 15 -4.10 5.99 1.93
C LEU A 15 -2.78 6.70 1.60
N ILE A 16 -1.78 6.43 2.42
CA ILE A 16 -0.45 7.05 2.42
C ILE A 16 0.58 5.99 2.03
N ILE A 17 1.46 6.33 1.08
CA ILE A 17 2.53 5.46 0.59
C ILE A 17 3.88 6.12 0.86
N ASP A 18 4.62 5.53 1.80
CA ASP A 18 5.95 5.96 2.21
C ASP A 18 7.01 4.98 1.68
N ILE A 19 8.00 5.47 0.95
CA ILE A 19 9.12 4.66 0.47
C ILE A 19 10.31 4.91 1.39
N ILE A 20 10.79 3.88 2.04
CA ILE A 20 11.94 3.96 2.94
C ILE A 20 13.09 3.11 2.42
N GLN A 21 14.28 3.70 2.42
CA GLN A 21 15.51 3.03 2.03
C GLN A 21 16.31 2.70 3.29
N ASN A 22 16.61 1.42 3.47
CA ASN A 22 17.51 0.98 4.53
C ASN A 22 18.96 1.26 4.10
N LYS A 23 19.58 2.26 4.74
CA LYS A 23 20.97 2.65 4.45
C LYS A 23 22.00 1.55 4.74
N LYS A 24 21.69 0.59 5.61
CA LYS A 24 22.60 -0.49 6.00
C LYS A 24 22.61 -1.64 5.01
N THR A 25 21.43 -2.09 4.56
CA THR A 25 21.29 -3.24 3.66
C THR A 25 21.11 -2.85 2.19
N LYS A 26 20.95 -1.55 1.91
CA LYS A 26 20.54 -0.99 0.60
C LYS A 26 19.20 -1.48 0.10
N GLU A 27 18.44 -2.21 0.92
CA GLU A 27 17.09 -2.63 0.60
C GLU A 27 16.12 -1.44 0.69
N MET A 28 15.12 -1.43 -0.18
CA MET A 28 14.04 -0.45 -0.14
C MET A 28 12.74 -1.15 0.14
N LYS A 29 11.89 -0.52 0.94
CA LYS A 29 10.54 -1.01 1.18
C LYS A 29 9.53 0.13 1.10
N ALA A 30 8.36 -0.19 0.56
CA ALA A 30 7.20 0.67 0.58
C ALA A 30 6.34 0.29 1.79
N ILE A 31 5.88 1.31 2.51
CA ILE A 31 4.91 1.19 3.58
C ILE A 31 3.64 1.87 3.08
N ILE A 32 2.59 1.08 2.88
CA ILE A 32 1.25 1.53 2.59
C ILE A 32 0.45 1.52 3.88
N ARG A 33 -0.15 2.66 4.23
CA ARG A 33 -0.97 2.79 5.44
C ARG A 33 -2.22 3.63 5.20
N CYS A 34 -3.37 3.15 5.66
CA CYS A 34 -4.59 3.93 5.69
C CYS A 34 -4.76 4.56 7.08
N ALA A 35 -4.89 5.89 7.12
CA ALA A 35 -5.12 6.59 8.38
C ALA A 35 -6.55 6.43 8.93
N GLU A 36 -7.48 5.89 8.12
CA GLU A 36 -8.90 5.77 8.49
C GLU A 36 -9.27 4.38 9.00
N CYS A 37 -9.03 3.32 8.22
CA CYS A 37 -9.32 1.94 8.65
C CYS A 37 -8.15 1.24 9.36
N GLY A 38 -6.96 1.85 9.37
CA GLY A 38 -5.77 1.25 9.97
C GLY A 38 -5.12 0.13 9.14
N LEU A 39 -5.48 -0.02 7.86
CA LEU A 39 -4.79 -0.94 6.95
C LEU A 39 -3.30 -0.59 6.90
N VAL A 40 -2.42 -1.58 7.09
CA VAL A 40 -0.98 -1.44 6.95
C VAL A 40 -0.44 -2.59 6.11
N HIS A 41 0.29 -2.29 5.04
CA HIS A 41 0.99 -3.25 4.20
C HIS A 41 2.41 -2.76 3.96
N GLU A 42 3.38 -3.67 4.04
CA GLU A 42 4.76 -3.38 3.67
C GLU A 42 5.25 -4.35 2.60
N GLU A 43 5.90 -3.80 1.57
CA GLU A 43 6.42 -4.61 0.48
C GLU A 43 7.83 -4.14 0.05
N PRO A 44 8.71 -5.08 -0.35
CA PRO A 44 10.01 -4.72 -0.87
C PRO A 44 9.88 -4.01 -2.22
N VAL A 45 10.71 -3.00 -2.42
CA VAL A 45 10.77 -2.20 -3.65
C VAL A 45 12.08 -2.47 -4.36
N GLU A 46 11.99 -2.96 -5.60
CA GLU A 46 13.16 -3.33 -6.40
C GLU A 46 13.86 -2.11 -7.01
N SER A 47 13.14 -0.99 -7.21
CA SER A 47 13.66 0.18 -7.94
C SER A 47 13.53 1.48 -7.13
N PRO A 48 14.61 2.29 -7.03
CA PRO A 48 14.60 3.55 -6.25
C PRO A 48 13.80 4.68 -6.90
N ILE A 49 13.47 4.53 -8.19
CA ILE A 49 12.77 5.52 -9.01
C ILE A 49 11.30 5.16 -9.23
N ILE A 50 10.79 4.14 -8.51
CA ILE A 50 9.40 3.73 -8.64
C ILE A 50 8.45 4.85 -8.20
N ASP A 51 7.42 5.10 -9.00
CA ASP A 51 6.41 6.09 -8.66
C ASP A 51 5.41 5.50 -7.66
N ARG A 52 4.84 6.37 -6.80
CA ARG A 52 3.82 5.96 -5.83
C ARG A 52 2.58 5.41 -6.52
N ALA A 53 2.24 5.89 -7.71
CA ALA A 53 1.13 5.37 -8.50
C ALA A 53 1.35 3.91 -8.93
N VAL A 54 2.60 3.51 -9.21
CA VAL A 54 2.94 2.13 -9.57
C VAL A 54 2.83 1.23 -8.35
N ILE A 55 3.33 1.67 -7.20
CA ILE A 55 3.17 0.94 -5.93
C ILE A 55 1.69 0.78 -5.59
N TYR A 56 0.91 1.86 -5.74
CA TYR A 56 -0.53 1.82 -5.52
C TYR A 56 -1.23 0.80 -6.42
N GLY A 57 -0.90 0.77 -7.72
CA GLY A 57 -1.43 -0.24 -8.64
C GLY A 57 -1.16 -1.67 -8.15
N ARG A 58 0.11 -2.00 -7.87
CA ARG A 58 0.48 -3.34 -7.35
C ARG A 58 -0.21 -3.68 -6.04
N PHE A 59 -0.36 -2.70 -5.15
CA PHE A 59 -1.07 -2.87 -3.88
C PHE A 59 -2.54 -3.21 -4.12
N ILE A 60 -3.21 -2.54 -5.05
CA ILE A 60 -4.61 -2.82 -5.42
C ILE A 60 -4.75 -4.23 -6.00
N ASP A 61 -3.89 -4.63 -6.92
CA ASP A 61 -3.91 -5.98 -7.50
C ASP A 61 -3.78 -7.05 -6.39
N LYS A 62 -2.82 -6.90 -5.47
CA LYS A 62 -2.61 -7.80 -4.33
C LYS A 62 -3.78 -7.80 -3.35
N PHE A 63 -4.41 -6.65 -3.14
CA PHE A 63 -5.58 -6.51 -2.28
C PHE A 63 -6.73 -7.36 -2.81
N TYR A 64 -7.06 -7.20 -4.10
CA TYR A 64 -8.11 -7.99 -4.75
C TYR A 64 -7.72 -9.47 -4.96
N ALA A 65 -6.43 -9.79 -4.99
CA ALA A 65 -5.95 -11.18 -4.98
C ALA A 65 -6.04 -11.85 -3.59
N GLY A 66 -6.41 -11.12 -2.53
CA GLY A 66 -6.49 -11.65 -1.16
C GLY A 66 -5.12 -11.86 -0.50
N GLU A 67 -4.06 -11.26 -1.03
CA GLU A 67 -2.68 -11.40 -0.52
C GLU A 67 -2.38 -10.43 0.64
N ILE A 68 -3.24 -9.45 0.86
CA ILE A 68 -3.06 -8.42 1.89
C ILE A 68 -3.92 -8.73 3.11
N LYS A 69 -3.26 -8.85 4.27
CA LYS A 69 -3.95 -8.98 5.56
C LYS A 69 -4.56 -7.63 5.95
N VAL A 70 -5.84 -7.47 5.67
CA VAL A 70 -6.63 -6.33 6.11
C VAL A 70 -7.11 -6.55 7.56
N PRO A 71 -7.22 -5.48 8.37
CA PRO A 71 -7.94 -5.59 9.63
C PRO A 71 -9.40 -5.96 9.32
N GLU A 72 -9.88 -7.08 9.89
CA GLU A 72 -11.18 -7.66 9.59
C GLU A 72 -12.31 -6.62 9.70
N GLY A 73 -12.86 -6.25 8.55
CA GLY A 73 -13.91 -5.24 8.40
C GLY A 73 -14.14 -4.91 6.92
N GLY A 74 -14.78 -5.83 6.20
CA GLY A 74 -15.34 -5.58 4.86
C GLY A 74 -15.12 -6.70 3.83
N GLU A 75 -15.90 -7.77 3.98
CA GLU A 75 -16.58 -8.56 2.93
C GLU A 75 -15.78 -9.21 1.77
N GLU A 76 -15.74 -10.55 1.84
CA GLU A 76 -15.57 -11.50 0.73
C GLU A 76 -16.80 -11.45 -0.22
N GLU A 77 -16.62 -11.11 -1.50
CA GLU A 77 -17.59 -11.32 -2.59
C GLU A 77 -16.78 -11.33 -3.91
N GLU A 78 -16.79 -12.30 -4.86
CA GLU A 78 -17.51 -13.56 -5.15
C GLU A 78 -16.60 -14.47 -5.99
#